data_AF-A0A9Q1BUW7-F1
#
_entry.id   AF-A0A9Q1BUW7-F1
#
_cell.length_a   1.000
_cell.length_b   1.000
_cell.length_c   1.000
_cell.angle_alpha   90.00
_cell.angle_beta   90.00
_cell.angle_gamma   90.00
#
_symmetry.space_group_name_H-M   'P 1'
#
loop_
_entity.id
_entity.type
_entity.pdbx_description
1 polymer ?
#
loop_
_entity_poly.entity_id
_entity_poly.type
_entity_poly.pdbx_seq_one_letter_code
_entity_poly.pdbx_strand_id
1 'polypeptide(L)'
;MVKETVLMLIMTIAIRGTYSSYNYLIQGYIGEGSHFLTSAHLAEGLVRRGHNVTFLINSVSSYRRSDPKWGTMFDYMEYKNPHPDNAFRRTTDEFVKRSFKYGITTAMLHHSVLVFDTMVDDCHSILSDKTLLQTLAARKFDMLVFDSGWLCSPIMAEKLKLRTVALNPSGYNPGVAGLGGSPSNMAYISPQLEGQSSPPLSFHKRLHGLVSNFYAQFSLGSALVPPYVTVLEKYNISKDQGIGEVVGHNLDLVLINMDAEIEQLVPLTAKVITVGGLTAGPAQPLSKDLESFMQSPGELGIVLFSLGSYVDVLPQWLIEEFIKAFSLIPYKVLWKFNNRENLVLPSNVKALEWIPQNDALGHSRTKLFVFHGGNNGFYEAVYHGVPMVVLPVMGDQAQVATRAKNRGIGVSLDIRLLKAEDLRDAIMNVMANKTIRENMRRVRDIFHHKPMNVTEKAAYWIEHVTKFGGAPYSPNVFHLNEFQKALLDQNVSHFVLEALIFEYQNAKF
;
A
#
# COMPACT_ATOMS: atom_id res chain seq x y z
N MET A 1 7.98 53.90 19.33
CA MET A 1 6.59 53.38 19.36
C MET A 1 5.97 53.19 17.98
N VAL A 2 5.49 54.21 17.26
CA VAL A 2 4.75 53.99 15.97
C VAL A 2 5.60 53.29 14.90
N LYS A 3 6.89 53.63 14.79
CA LYS A 3 7.82 52.96 13.86
C LYS A 3 8.06 51.49 14.19
N GLU A 4 8.13 51.13 15.47
CA GLU A 4 8.36 49.74 15.92
C GLU A 4 7.11 48.88 15.74
N THR A 5 5.92 49.45 15.97
CA THR A 5 4.65 48.77 15.72
C THR A 5 4.43 48.51 14.23
N VAL A 6 4.77 49.47 13.37
CA VAL A 6 4.69 49.30 11.90
C VAL A 6 5.73 48.29 11.41
N LEU A 7 6.94 48.28 11.96
CA LEU A 7 7.95 47.27 11.60
C LEU A 7 7.54 45.85 12.05
N MET A 8 6.95 45.71 13.25
CA MET A 8 6.36 44.44 13.69
C MET A 8 5.20 44.02 12.80
N LEU A 9 4.32 44.94 12.38
CA LEU A 9 3.21 44.62 11.49
C LEU A 9 3.71 44.17 10.11
N ILE A 10 4.71 44.87 9.55
CA ILE A 10 5.35 44.52 8.28
C ILE A 10 6.12 43.19 8.40
N MET A 11 6.81 42.93 9.51
CA MET A 11 7.41 41.61 9.77
C MET A 11 6.34 40.53 9.93
N THR A 12 5.21 40.81 10.59
CA THR A 12 4.11 39.82 10.72
C THR A 12 3.45 39.54 9.38
N ILE A 13 3.35 40.53 8.50
CA ILE A 13 2.85 40.41 7.12
C ILE A 13 3.89 39.77 6.19
N ALA A 14 5.18 40.00 6.40
CA ALA A 14 6.27 39.41 5.62
C ALA A 14 6.63 37.97 6.07
N ILE A 15 6.43 37.63 7.35
CA ILE A 15 6.55 36.27 7.90
C ILE A 15 5.30 35.44 7.56
N ARG A 16 4.16 36.08 7.32
CA ARG A 16 3.08 35.50 6.50
C ARG A 16 3.49 35.54 5.02
N GLY A 17 4.54 34.79 4.68
CA GLY A 17 4.62 34.24 3.33
C GLY A 17 3.23 33.71 2.98
N THR A 18 2.74 34.03 1.79
CA THR A 18 1.43 33.60 1.29
C THR A 18 1.38 32.07 1.28
N TYR A 19 1.11 31.44 2.42
CA TYR A 19 0.74 30.04 2.49
C TYR A 19 -0.67 29.98 1.93
N SER A 20 -0.77 29.74 0.62
CA SER A 20 -2.04 29.37 0.01
C SER A 20 -2.48 28.05 0.64
N SER A 21 -3.49 28.12 1.50
CA SER A 21 -4.15 26.93 2.01
C SER A 21 -4.94 26.29 0.87
N TYR A 22 -4.52 25.12 0.42
CA TYR A 22 -5.27 24.31 -0.53
C TYR A 22 -6.30 23.43 0.21
N ASN A 23 -7.36 23.05 -0.51
CA ASN A 23 -8.41 22.15 -0.06
C ASN A 23 -8.25 20.80 -0.78
N TYR A 24 -7.93 19.74 -0.05
CA TYR A 24 -7.73 18.41 -0.60
C TYR A 24 -8.94 17.51 -0.32
N LEU A 25 -9.38 16.80 -1.34
CA LEU A 25 -10.31 15.69 -1.19
C LEU A 25 -9.52 14.38 -1.19
N ILE A 26 -9.65 13.58 -0.13
CA ILE A 26 -8.92 12.32 0.00
C ILE A 26 -9.89 11.14 0.01
N GLN A 27 -9.58 10.12 -0.79
CA GLN A 27 -10.27 8.83 -0.77
C GLN A 27 -9.28 7.71 -0.53
N GLY A 28 -9.09 7.37 0.75
CA GLY A 28 -8.31 6.21 1.18
C GLY A 28 -9.13 4.92 1.07
N TYR A 29 -9.48 4.54 -0.16
CA TYR A 29 -10.40 3.44 -0.45
C TYR A 29 -11.81 3.74 0.12
N ILE A 30 -12.52 2.77 0.69
CA ILE A 30 -13.85 3.01 1.32
C ILE A 30 -13.80 3.64 2.73
N GLY A 31 -12.60 4.01 3.21
CA GLY A 31 -12.40 4.54 4.58
C GLY A 31 -12.07 3.48 5.64
N GLU A 32 -11.77 2.25 5.21
CA GLU A 32 -11.52 1.09 6.08
C GLU A 32 -10.04 0.70 6.19
N GLY A 33 -9.71 0.05 7.31
CA GLY A 33 -8.44 -0.65 7.52
C GLY A 33 -7.16 0.15 7.25
N SER A 34 -6.13 -0.55 6.74
CA SER A 34 -4.79 0.01 6.54
C SER A 34 -4.70 1.03 5.40
N HIS A 35 -5.59 0.95 4.40
CA HIS A 35 -5.65 1.90 3.28
C HIS A 35 -6.02 3.30 3.77
N PHE A 36 -7.05 3.38 4.64
CA PHE A 36 -7.41 4.63 5.32
C PHE A 36 -6.24 5.16 6.15
N LEU A 37 -5.62 4.31 7.00
CA LEU A 37 -4.53 4.74 7.87
C LEU A 37 -3.34 5.32 7.08
N THR A 38 -2.98 4.68 5.97
CA THR A 38 -1.90 5.17 5.09
C THR A 38 -2.22 6.57 4.54
N SER A 39 -3.46 6.75 4.07
CA SER A 39 -3.94 8.03 3.55
C SER A 39 -4.06 9.10 4.64
N ALA A 40 -4.47 8.71 5.86
CA ALA A 40 -4.59 9.59 7.02
C ALA A 40 -3.24 10.11 7.49
N HIS A 41 -2.20 9.28 7.53
CA HIS A 41 -0.86 9.74 7.86
C HIS A 41 -0.25 10.67 6.80
N LEU A 42 -0.53 10.43 5.51
CA LEU A 42 -0.19 11.38 4.46
C LEU A 42 -0.95 12.70 4.64
N ALA A 43 -2.25 12.63 4.92
CA ALA A 43 -3.11 13.78 5.15
C ALA A 43 -2.68 14.62 6.36
N GLU A 44 -2.20 13.97 7.43
CA GLU A 44 -1.59 14.65 8.58
C GLU A 44 -0.43 15.56 8.13
N GLY A 45 0.38 15.12 7.17
CA GLY A 45 1.42 15.94 6.56
C GLY A 45 0.88 17.19 5.84
N LEU A 46 -0.25 17.07 5.13
CA LEU A 46 -0.91 18.21 4.47
C LEU A 46 -1.49 19.19 5.49
N VAL A 47 -2.13 18.69 6.55
CA VAL A 47 -2.66 19.53 7.64
C VAL A 47 -1.54 20.29 8.35
N ARG A 48 -0.40 19.64 8.63
CA ARG A 48 0.78 20.30 9.23
C ARG A 48 1.35 21.42 8.35
N ARG A 49 1.13 21.37 7.04
CA ARG A 49 1.51 22.42 6.08
C ARG A 49 0.46 23.52 5.94
N GLY A 50 -0.61 23.48 6.74
CA GLY A 50 -1.65 24.50 6.77
C GLY A 50 -2.72 24.33 5.69
N HIS A 51 -2.97 23.09 5.24
CA HIS A 51 -4.00 22.79 4.25
C HIS A 51 -5.24 22.16 4.87
N ASN A 52 -6.38 22.34 4.21
CA ASN A 52 -7.63 21.71 4.61
C ASN A 52 -7.75 20.34 3.94
N VAL A 53 -8.17 19.35 4.70
CA VAL A 53 -8.36 17.99 4.21
C VAL A 53 -9.77 17.51 4.53
N THR A 54 -10.46 17.03 3.49
CA THR A 54 -11.73 16.33 3.63
C THR A 54 -11.60 14.92 3.11
N PHE A 55 -11.99 13.93 3.92
CA PHE A 55 -12.12 12.55 3.47
C PHE A 55 -13.52 12.29 2.92
N LEU A 56 -13.63 11.65 1.76
CA LEU A 56 -14.88 11.01 1.33
C LEU A 56 -14.80 9.51 1.70
N ILE A 57 -15.73 9.05 2.53
CA ILE A 57 -15.76 7.67 3.03
C ILE A 57 -17.13 7.03 2.79
N ASN A 58 -17.17 5.70 2.79
CA ASN A 58 -18.43 4.98 2.84
C ASN A 58 -19.07 5.16 4.22
N SER A 59 -20.40 5.30 4.29
CA SER A 59 -21.17 5.33 5.55
C SER A 59 -20.93 4.16 6.53
N VAL A 60 -20.39 3.00 6.10
CA VAL A 60 -19.97 1.95 7.05
C VAL A 60 -18.76 2.36 7.89
N SER A 61 -17.96 3.28 7.35
CA SER A 61 -16.74 3.81 7.95
C SER A 61 -17.01 5.07 8.79
N SER A 62 -18.27 5.42 9.07
CA SER A 62 -18.64 6.66 9.79
C SER A 62 -17.99 6.80 11.16
N TYR A 63 -17.62 5.70 11.80
CA TYR A 63 -16.91 5.70 13.09
C TYR A 63 -15.55 6.42 13.04
N ARG A 64 -14.98 6.63 11.83
CA ARG A 64 -13.76 7.43 11.65
C ARG A 64 -13.93 8.88 12.10
N ARG A 65 -15.14 9.43 12.04
CA ARG A 65 -15.44 10.79 12.53
C ARG A 65 -15.30 10.92 14.04
N SER A 66 -15.52 9.83 14.76
CA SER A 66 -15.39 9.78 16.22
C SER A 66 -14.04 9.25 16.69
N ASP A 67 -13.12 8.96 15.76
CA ASP A 67 -11.77 8.56 16.11
C ASP A 67 -11.07 9.71 16.87
N PRO A 68 -10.48 9.47 18.05
CA PRO A 68 -9.90 10.53 18.86
C PRO A 68 -8.81 11.35 18.15
N LYS A 69 -8.04 10.70 17.27
CA LYS A 69 -6.96 11.34 16.50
C LYS A 69 -7.50 11.89 15.19
N TRP A 70 -8.13 11.04 14.39
CA TRP A 70 -8.46 11.39 13.00
C TRP A 70 -9.72 12.22 12.87
N GLY A 71 -10.71 11.98 13.74
CA GLY A 71 -11.99 12.70 13.75
C GLY A 71 -11.85 14.19 14.06
N THR A 72 -10.82 14.57 14.81
CA THR A 72 -10.52 15.98 15.15
C THR A 72 -9.59 16.65 14.14
N MET A 73 -8.92 15.87 13.29
CA MET A 73 -7.89 16.38 12.37
C MET A 73 -8.45 16.67 10.98
N PHE A 74 -9.50 15.97 10.55
CA PHE A 74 -10.03 16.06 9.18
C PHE A 74 -11.53 16.34 9.13
N ASP A 75 -11.96 16.95 8.04
CA ASP A 75 -13.37 16.98 7.65
C ASP A 75 -13.77 15.64 7.01
N TYR A 76 -15.06 15.29 7.11
CA TYR A 76 -15.59 14.05 6.53
C TYR A 76 -16.87 14.28 5.73
N MET A 77 -16.90 13.77 4.52
CA MET A 77 -18.09 13.59 3.71
C MET A 77 -18.35 12.09 3.54
N GLU A 78 -19.61 11.73 3.35
CA GLU A 78 -20.04 10.34 3.23
C GLU A 78 -20.86 10.12 1.99
N TYR A 79 -20.70 8.92 1.42
CA TYR A 79 -21.64 8.39 0.45
C TYR A 79 -22.35 7.17 1.04
N LYS A 80 -23.57 6.93 0.55
CA LYS A 80 -24.41 5.84 1.04
C LYS A 80 -23.79 4.48 0.68
N ASN A 81 -23.70 3.60 1.65
CA ASN A 81 -23.35 2.21 1.39
C ASN A 81 -24.47 1.52 0.57
N PRO A 82 -24.17 0.96 -0.61
CA PRO A 82 -25.17 0.20 -1.35
C PRO A 82 -25.46 -1.18 -0.74
N HIS A 83 -24.66 -1.66 0.21
CA HIS A 83 -24.73 -3.03 0.74
C HIS A 83 -24.96 -3.10 2.26
N PRO A 84 -26.18 -3.34 2.75
CA PRO A 84 -26.48 -3.30 4.19
C PRO A 84 -25.66 -4.30 5.04
N ASP A 85 -25.19 -5.40 4.46
CA ASP A 85 -24.50 -6.49 5.17
C ASP A 85 -22.95 -6.34 5.20
N ASN A 86 -22.40 -5.14 5.00
CA ASN A 86 -20.95 -4.92 4.86
C ASN A 86 -20.31 -5.85 3.81
N ALA A 87 -20.83 -5.83 2.57
CA ALA A 87 -20.38 -6.70 1.48
C ALA A 87 -18.85 -6.69 1.30
N PHE A 88 -18.20 -5.54 1.46
CA PHE A 88 -16.74 -5.44 1.43
C PHE A 88 -16.05 -6.40 2.42
N ARG A 89 -16.52 -6.47 3.67
CA ARG A 89 -15.95 -7.34 4.70
C ARG A 89 -16.17 -8.81 4.34
N ARG A 90 -17.39 -9.17 3.93
CA ARG A 90 -17.72 -10.53 3.48
C ARG A 90 -16.85 -10.97 2.29
N THR A 91 -16.70 -10.10 1.29
CA THR A 91 -15.85 -10.35 0.12
C THR A 91 -14.38 -10.50 0.55
N THR A 92 -13.89 -9.67 1.47
CA THR A 92 -12.53 -9.81 2.02
C THR A 92 -12.33 -11.12 2.78
N ASP A 93 -13.28 -11.52 3.63
CA ASP A 93 -13.19 -12.77 4.39
C ASP A 93 -13.22 -14.00 3.48
N GLU A 94 -14.04 -13.99 2.42
CA GLU A 94 -14.03 -15.05 1.40
C GLU A 94 -12.71 -15.11 0.63
N PHE A 95 -12.09 -13.96 0.34
CA PHE A 95 -10.76 -13.91 -0.26
C PHE A 95 -9.69 -14.55 0.65
N VAL A 96 -9.72 -14.24 1.95
CA VAL A 96 -8.85 -14.83 2.96
C VAL A 96 -9.04 -16.35 3.03
N LYS A 97 -10.29 -16.83 3.14
CA LYS A 97 -10.60 -18.27 3.17
C LYS A 97 -10.09 -18.99 1.92
N ARG A 98 -10.30 -18.41 0.74
CA ARG A 98 -9.80 -18.97 -0.53
C ARG A 98 -8.28 -18.98 -0.58
N SER A 99 -7.62 -17.96 -0.03
CA SER A 99 -6.16 -17.90 0.00
C SER A 99 -5.56 -19.00 0.87
N PHE A 100 -6.18 -19.33 2.00
CA PHE A 100 -5.81 -20.50 2.81
C PHE A 100 -6.02 -21.81 2.05
N LYS A 101 -7.13 -21.94 1.32
CA LYS A 101 -7.50 -23.19 0.64
C LYS A 101 -6.71 -23.45 -0.65
N TYR A 102 -6.50 -22.42 -1.46
CA TYR A 102 -5.99 -22.55 -2.84
C TYR A 102 -4.66 -21.82 -3.08
N GLY A 103 -4.19 -21.03 -2.11
CA GLY A 103 -3.06 -20.12 -2.28
C GLY A 103 -3.46 -18.76 -2.87
N ILE A 104 -2.57 -17.78 -2.71
CA ILE A 104 -2.79 -16.36 -3.03
C ILE A 104 -3.13 -16.17 -4.52
N THR A 105 -2.34 -16.75 -5.42
CA THR A 105 -2.51 -16.60 -6.87
C THR A 105 -3.89 -17.06 -7.32
N THR A 106 -4.29 -18.28 -6.95
CA THR A 106 -5.57 -18.86 -7.31
C THR A 106 -6.73 -18.09 -6.67
N ALA A 107 -6.59 -17.67 -5.41
CA ALA A 107 -7.60 -16.85 -4.75
C ALA A 107 -7.79 -15.51 -5.48
N MET A 108 -6.70 -14.88 -5.93
CA MET A 108 -6.75 -13.59 -6.62
C MET A 108 -7.48 -13.69 -7.96
N LEU A 109 -7.25 -14.78 -8.71
CA LEU A 109 -7.89 -15.03 -10.00
C LEU A 109 -9.41 -15.25 -9.89
N HIS A 110 -9.84 -16.01 -8.90
CA HIS A 110 -11.27 -16.35 -8.75
C HIS A 110 -12.10 -15.27 -8.06
N HIS A 111 -11.45 -14.34 -7.36
CA HIS A 111 -12.14 -13.43 -6.45
C HIS A 111 -12.07 -11.95 -6.87
N SER A 112 -11.22 -11.62 -7.84
CA SER A 112 -11.08 -10.26 -8.39
C SER A 112 -12.40 -9.72 -8.94
N VAL A 113 -13.18 -10.53 -9.65
CA VAL A 113 -14.50 -10.13 -10.21
C VAL A 113 -15.44 -9.68 -9.10
N LEU A 114 -15.62 -10.48 -8.04
CA LEU A 114 -16.52 -10.14 -6.94
C LEU A 114 -16.08 -8.86 -6.18
N VAL A 115 -14.77 -8.68 -6.02
CA VAL A 115 -14.22 -7.47 -5.41
C VAL A 115 -14.54 -6.25 -6.27
N PHE A 116 -14.26 -6.31 -7.57
CA PHE A 116 -14.50 -5.18 -8.46
C PHE A 116 -15.98 -4.88 -8.66
N ASP A 117 -16.85 -5.89 -8.71
CA ASP A 117 -18.31 -5.68 -8.75
C ASP A 117 -18.81 -4.91 -7.53
N THR A 118 -18.38 -5.33 -6.33
CA THR A 118 -18.73 -4.63 -5.07
C THR A 118 -18.26 -3.17 -5.11
N MET A 119 -17.04 -2.93 -5.57
CA MET A 119 -16.48 -1.58 -5.69
C MET A 119 -17.20 -0.72 -6.74
N VAL A 120 -17.72 -1.34 -7.80
CA VAL A 120 -18.49 -0.65 -8.84
C VAL A 120 -19.87 -0.24 -8.33
N ASP A 121 -20.51 -1.05 -7.48
CA ASP A 121 -21.75 -0.69 -6.81
C ASP A 121 -21.58 0.54 -5.90
N ASP A 122 -20.50 0.56 -5.12
CA ASP A 122 -20.10 1.75 -4.35
C ASP A 122 -19.91 2.97 -5.27
N CYS A 123 -19.29 2.79 -6.44
CA CYS A 123 -19.14 3.85 -7.43
C CYS A 123 -20.47 4.34 -8.01
N HIS A 124 -21.41 3.42 -8.28
CA HIS A 124 -22.77 3.75 -8.68
C HIS A 124 -23.48 4.59 -7.61
N SER A 125 -23.29 4.25 -6.33
CA SER A 125 -23.86 5.00 -5.21
C SER A 125 -23.37 6.46 -5.20
N ILE A 126 -22.05 6.68 -5.37
CA ILE A 126 -21.47 8.04 -5.45
C ILE A 126 -22.00 8.79 -6.67
N LEU A 127 -21.93 8.19 -7.85
CA LEU A 127 -22.21 8.90 -9.11
C LEU A 127 -23.69 9.15 -9.38
N SER A 128 -24.58 8.39 -8.74
CA SER A 128 -26.04 8.59 -8.80
C SER A 128 -26.55 9.64 -7.81
N ASP A 129 -25.79 9.94 -6.75
CA ASP A 129 -26.15 10.97 -5.77
C ASP A 129 -25.79 12.37 -6.28
N LYS A 130 -26.79 13.03 -6.88
CA LYS A 130 -26.65 14.41 -7.40
C LYS A 130 -26.36 15.42 -6.29
N THR A 131 -26.91 15.23 -5.10
CA THR A 131 -26.73 16.15 -3.96
C THR A 131 -25.30 16.07 -3.45
N LEU A 132 -24.75 14.86 -3.32
CA LEU A 132 -23.36 14.65 -2.97
C LEU A 132 -22.42 15.29 -3.99
N LEU A 133 -22.63 15.03 -5.29
CA LEU A 133 -21.79 15.60 -6.36
C LEU A 133 -21.86 17.13 -6.40
N GLN A 134 -23.05 17.73 -6.20
CA GLN A 134 -23.20 19.18 -6.08
C GLN A 134 -22.47 19.74 -4.87
N THR A 135 -22.53 19.04 -3.73
CA THR A 135 -21.82 19.44 -2.51
C THR A 135 -20.31 19.36 -2.70
N LEU A 136 -19.80 18.29 -3.32
CA LEU A 136 -18.39 18.12 -3.66
C LEU A 136 -17.90 19.23 -4.59
N ALA A 137 -18.67 19.58 -5.62
CA ALA A 137 -18.36 20.69 -6.52
C ALA A 137 -18.37 22.05 -5.80
N ALA A 138 -19.32 22.27 -4.89
CA ALA A 138 -19.43 23.51 -4.12
C ALA A 138 -18.28 23.73 -3.12
N ARG A 139 -17.64 22.65 -2.65
CA ARG A 139 -16.50 22.69 -1.73
C ARG A 139 -15.20 23.20 -2.38
N LYS A 140 -15.12 23.27 -3.72
CA LYS A 140 -13.98 23.81 -4.49
C LYS A 140 -12.63 23.21 -4.07
N PHE A 141 -12.51 21.89 -4.14
CA PHE A 141 -11.24 21.21 -3.92
C PHE A 141 -10.22 21.58 -5.00
N ASP A 142 -8.96 21.73 -4.60
CA ASP A 142 -7.85 22.03 -5.51
C ASP A 142 -7.28 20.76 -6.14
N MET A 143 -7.34 19.63 -5.40
CA MET A 143 -6.84 18.34 -5.86
C MET A 143 -7.52 17.18 -5.14
N LEU A 144 -7.65 16.07 -5.85
CA LEU A 144 -8.10 14.80 -5.30
C LEU A 144 -6.90 13.84 -5.12
N VAL A 145 -6.70 13.33 -3.91
CA VAL A 145 -5.72 12.27 -3.62
C VAL A 145 -6.47 10.96 -3.39
N PHE A 146 -6.13 9.91 -4.14
CA PHE A 146 -6.87 8.65 -4.06
C PHE A 146 -5.98 7.44 -3.88
N ASP A 147 -6.51 6.44 -3.19
CA ASP A 147 -5.96 5.10 -3.16
C ASP A 147 -5.98 4.49 -4.57
N SER A 148 -4.83 4.03 -5.07
CA SER A 148 -4.72 3.46 -6.42
C SER A 148 -5.55 2.19 -6.63
N GLY A 149 -5.98 1.53 -5.54
CA GLY A 149 -6.94 0.43 -5.58
C GLY A 149 -8.37 0.89 -5.80
N TRP A 150 -8.70 2.18 -5.76
CA TRP A 150 -10.06 2.72 -5.82
C TRP A 150 -10.31 3.56 -7.08
N LEU A 151 -10.74 2.91 -8.17
CA LEU A 151 -10.88 3.57 -9.49
C LEU A 151 -12.12 4.47 -9.64
N CYS A 152 -13.06 4.46 -8.69
CA CYS A 152 -14.15 5.42 -8.74
C CYS A 152 -13.65 6.86 -8.53
N SER A 153 -12.59 7.05 -7.76
CA SER A 153 -11.97 8.35 -7.51
C SER A 153 -11.59 9.11 -8.78
N PRO A 154 -10.77 8.55 -9.70
CA PRO A 154 -10.44 9.25 -10.94
C PRO A 154 -11.65 9.48 -11.85
N ILE A 155 -12.64 8.59 -11.87
CA ILE A 155 -13.90 8.81 -12.61
C ILE A 155 -14.67 10.02 -12.04
N MET A 156 -14.78 10.08 -10.71
CA MET A 156 -15.39 11.21 -10.02
C MET A 156 -14.58 12.49 -10.23
N ALA A 157 -13.25 12.41 -10.25
CA ALA A 157 -12.36 13.53 -10.52
C ALA A 157 -12.59 14.09 -11.93
N GLU A 158 -12.71 13.25 -12.95
CA GLU A 158 -13.05 13.65 -14.32
C GLU A 158 -14.39 14.42 -14.36
N LYS A 159 -15.41 13.91 -13.66
CA LYS A 159 -16.72 14.57 -13.55
C LYS A 159 -16.65 15.92 -12.84
N LEU A 160 -15.81 16.04 -11.82
CA LEU A 160 -15.61 17.25 -11.02
C LEU A 160 -14.54 18.19 -11.61
N LYS A 161 -13.87 17.78 -12.71
CA LYS A 161 -12.74 18.47 -13.33
C LYS A 161 -11.58 18.72 -12.35
N LEU A 162 -11.26 17.71 -11.55
CA LEU A 162 -10.18 17.75 -10.57
C LEU A 162 -8.94 17.03 -11.09
N ARG A 163 -7.79 17.65 -10.85
CA ARG A 163 -6.48 17.01 -10.94
C ARG A 163 -6.29 16.01 -9.80
N THR A 164 -5.46 15.00 -10.04
CA THR A 164 -5.34 13.85 -9.13
C THR A 164 -3.90 13.46 -8.82
N VAL A 165 -3.72 12.93 -7.60
CA VAL A 165 -2.53 12.20 -7.18
C VAL A 165 -2.96 10.81 -6.72
N ALA A 166 -2.37 9.77 -7.29
CA ALA A 166 -2.59 8.39 -6.84
C ALA A 166 -1.65 8.06 -5.67
N LEU A 167 -2.16 7.39 -4.65
CA LEU A 167 -1.41 6.82 -3.54
C LEU A 167 -1.59 5.30 -3.57
N ASN A 168 -0.49 4.56 -3.73
CA ASN A 168 -0.48 3.12 -3.55
C ASN A 168 0.01 2.77 -2.15
N PRO A 169 -0.84 2.22 -1.28
CA PRO A 169 -0.48 1.92 0.11
C PRO A 169 0.40 0.68 0.26
N SER A 170 0.50 -0.14 -0.78
CA SER A 170 1.38 -1.32 -0.84
C SER A 170 2.79 -0.94 -1.32
N GLY A 171 3.68 -1.94 -1.36
CA GLY A 171 5.00 -1.81 -2.01
C GLY A 171 4.89 -1.67 -3.53
N TYR A 172 6.01 -1.87 -4.23
CA TYR A 172 6.05 -1.73 -5.69
C TYR A 172 4.97 -2.56 -6.43
N ASN A 173 4.11 -1.87 -7.18
CA ASN A 173 3.11 -2.47 -8.06
C ASN A 173 3.34 -2.01 -9.52
N PRO A 174 3.71 -2.91 -10.44
CA PRO A 174 3.89 -2.64 -11.86
C PRO A 174 2.73 -1.92 -12.57
N GLY A 175 1.48 -2.27 -12.26
CA GLY A 175 0.32 -1.62 -12.88
C GLY A 175 0.21 -0.17 -12.45
N VAL A 176 0.35 0.08 -11.14
CA VAL A 176 0.34 1.43 -10.56
C VAL A 176 1.54 2.25 -11.02
N ALA A 177 2.75 1.68 -10.99
CA ALA A 177 3.95 2.36 -11.48
C ALA A 177 3.84 2.68 -12.98
N GLY A 178 3.17 1.81 -13.75
CA GLY A 178 2.79 2.02 -15.14
C GLY A 178 1.92 3.26 -15.37
N LEU A 179 1.02 3.60 -14.44
CA LEU A 179 0.24 4.87 -14.49
C LEU A 179 1.15 6.11 -14.43
N GLY A 180 2.32 5.99 -13.81
CA GLY A 180 3.37 7.01 -13.80
C GLY A 180 4.33 6.92 -14.99
N GLY A 181 4.12 5.99 -15.93
CA GLY A 181 5.03 5.75 -17.05
C GLY A 181 6.29 4.98 -16.66
N SER A 182 6.25 4.21 -15.57
CA SER A 182 7.33 3.32 -15.16
C SER A 182 6.95 1.84 -15.41
N PRO A 183 6.92 1.37 -16.68
CA PRO A 183 6.57 -0.01 -16.98
C PRO A 183 7.60 -0.97 -16.41
N SER A 184 7.14 -2.15 -15.99
CA SER A 184 8.03 -3.18 -15.45
C SER A 184 8.65 -4.02 -16.54
N ASN A 185 9.95 -4.29 -16.42
CA ASN A 185 10.66 -5.17 -17.31
C ASN A 185 10.92 -6.53 -16.65
N MET A 186 10.24 -7.56 -17.15
CA MET A 186 10.32 -8.93 -16.63
C MET A 186 11.69 -9.61 -16.87
N ALA A 187 12.60 -8.97 -17.62
CA ALA A 187 13.96 -9.47 -17.78
C ALA A 187 14.79 -9.37 -16.49
N TYR A 188 14.46 -8.41 -15.60
CA TYR A 188 15.19 -8.17 -14.35
C TYR A 188 14.31 -7.88 -13.13
N ILE A 189 12.99 -7.67 -13.32
CA ILE A 189 12.01 -7.57 -12.23
C ILE A 189 11.27 -8.90 -12.13
N SER A 190 11.21 -9.47 -10.92
CA SER A 190 10.49 -10.72 -10.67
C SER A 190 8.98 -10.47 -10.65
N PRO A 191 8.14 -11.40 -11.13
CA PRO A 191 6.69 -11.27 -11.03
C PRO A 191 6.23 -11.09 -9.58
N GLN A 192 5.17 -10.29 -9.43
CA GLN A 192 4.59 -9.87 -8.14
C GLN A 192 4.13 -11.02 -7.24
N LEU A 193 3.78 -12.18 -7.80
CA LEU A 193 3.07 -13.26 -7.11
C LEU A 193 3.95 -14.47 -6.75
N GLU A 194 5.20 -14.52 -7.23
CA GLU A 194 6.06 -15.72 -7.09
C GLU A 194 7.23 -15.53 -6.13
N GLY A 195 7.26 -14.41 -5.41
CA GLY A 195 8.43 -14.01 -4.65
C GLY A 195 9.59 -13.60 -5.57
N GLN A 196 10.47 -12.72 -5.09
CA GLN A 196 11.64 -12.28 -5.85
C GLN A 196 12.75 -13.34 -5.81
N SER A 197 13.15 -13.84 -6.97
CA SER A 197 14.46 -14.49 -7.12
C SER A 197 15.54 -13.42 -7.24
N SER A 198 16.66 -13.56 -6.51
CA SER A 198 17.82 -12.67 -6.67
C SER A 198 18.39 -12.80 -8.09
N PRO A 199 18.60 -11.70 -8.84
CA PRO A 199 19.25 -11.74 -10.14
C PRO A 199 20.68 -12.33 -10.05
N PRO A 200 21.21 -12.92 -11.15
CA PRO A 200 20.60 -13.05 -12.47
C PRO A 200 19.56 -14.19 -12.56
N LEU A 201 18.44 -13.92 -13.24
CA LEU A 201 17.40 -14.91 -13.50
C LEU A 201 17.79 -15.80 -14.70
N SER A 202 17.61 -17.12 -14.58
CA SER A 202 17.78 -18.02 -15.72
C SER A 202 16.73 -17.74 -16.80
N PHE A 203 17.00 -18.15 -18.05
CA PHE A 203 16.03 -18.01 -19.14
C PHE A 203 14.65 -18.57 -18.78
N HIS A 204 14.59 -19.78 -18.22
CA HIS A 204 13.32 -20.41 -17.80
C HIS A 204 12.58 -19.58 -16.76
N LYS A 205 13.28 -19.00 -15.78
CA LYS A 205 12.66 -18.12 -14.78
C LYS A 205 12.13 -16.83 -15.41
N ARG A 206 12.87 -16.24 -16.36
CA ARG A 206 12.41 -15.06 -17.10
C ARG A 206 11.20 -15.35 -17.97
N LEU A 207 11.20 -16.49 -18.68
CA LEU A 207 10.08 -16.94 -19.51
C LEU A 207 8.84 -17.23 -18.67
N HIS A 208 9.00 -17.98 -17.57
CA HIS A 208 7.92 -18.22 -16.61
C HIS A 208 7.35 -16.90 -16.10
N GLY A 209 8.22 -15.98 -15.66
CA GLY A 209 7.78 -14.71 -15.12
C GLY A 209 7.09 -13.82 -16.15
N LEU A 210 7.53 -13.85 -17.41
CA LEU A 210 6.83 -13.18 -18.50
C LEU A 210 5.41 -13.73 -18.69
N VAL A 211 5.27 -15.06 -18.75
CA VAL A 211 3.97 -15.73 -18.93
C VAL A 211 3.05 -15.48 -17.74
N SER A 212 3.56 -15.65 -16.51
CA SER A 212 2.81 -15.40 -15.27
C SER A 212 2.36 -13.94 -15.18
N ASN A 213 3.21 -12.98 -15.54
CA ASN A 213 2.84 -11.57 -15.54
C ASN A 213 1.79 -11.26 -16.61
N PHE A 214 1.94 -11.78 -17.84
CA PHE A 214 0.95 -11.59 -18.90
C PHE A 214 -0.41 -12.14 -18.47
N TYR A 215 -0.44 -13.37 -17.95
CA TYR A 215 -1.66 -14.00 -17.46
C TYR A 215 -2.30 -13.19 -16.32
N ALA A 216 -1.51 -12.75 -15.32
CA ALA A 216 -2.01 -11.93 -14.22
C ALA A 216 -2.60 -10.59 -14.70
N GLN A 217 -1.93 -9.90 -15.63
CA GLN A 217 -2.43 -8.64 -16.22
C GLN A 217 -3.72 -8.87 -17.01
N PHE A 218 -3.77 -9.92 -17.84
CA PHE A 218 -4.96 -10.26 -18.60
C PHE A 218 -6.15 -10.60 -17.70
N SER A 219 -5.96 -11.46 -16.69
CA SER A 219 -7.01 -11.85 -15.75
C SER A 219 -7.50 -10.68 -14.89
N LEU A 220 -6.61 -9.79 -14.44
CA LEU A 220 -7.02 -8.60 -13.70
C LEU A 220 -7.73 -7.60 -14.62
N GLY A 221 -7.21 -7.36 -15.81
CA GLY A 221 -7.80 -6.46 -16.78
C GLY A 221 -9.20 -6.90 -17.22
N SER A 222 -9.41 -8.20 -17.47
CA SER A 222 -10.72 -8.73 -17.86
C SER A 222 -11.77 -8.66 -16.74
N ALA A 223 -11.35 -8.74 -15.48
CA ALA A 223 -12.23 -8.56 -14.32
C ALA A 223 -12.51 -7.09 -14.00
N LEU A 224 -11.52 -6.22 -14.18
CA LEU A 224 -11.56 -4.81 -13.77
C LEU A 224 -12.20 -3.92 -14.84
N VAL A 225 -11.74 -4.01 -16.08
CA VAL A 225 -12.02 -2.99 -17.11
C VAL A 225 -13.51 -2.95 -17.50
N PRO A 226 -14.18 -4.08 -17.81
CA PRO A 226 -15.56 -4.02 -18.32
C PRO A 226 -16.56 -3.37 -17.34
N PRO A 227 -16.58 -3.70 -16.03
CA PRO A 227 -17.47 -3.05 -15.09
C PRO A 227 -17.30 -1.53 -15.01
N TYR A 228 -16.05 -1.03 -15.04
CA TYR A 228 -15.79 0.42 -15.01
C TYR A 228 -16.11 1.13 -16.34
N VAL A 229 -15.97 0.46 -17.49
CA VAL A 229 -16.44 1.01 -18.78
C VAL A 229 -17.96 1.22 -18.74
N THR A 230 -18.72 0.25 -18.19
CA THR A 230 -20.17 0.41 -18.00
C THR A 230 -20.52 1.60 -17.11
N VAL A 231 -19.70 1.90 -16.09
CA VAL A 231 -19.87 3.11 -15.26
C VAL A 231 -19.69 4.38 -16.08
N LEU A 232 -18.61 4.49 -16.87
CA LEU A 232 -18.34 5.63 -17.75
C LEU A 232 -19.50 5.90 -18.72
N GLU A 233 -20.00 4.84 -19.36
CA GLU A 233 -21.13 4.87 -20.27
C GLU A 233 -22.42 5.33 -19.58
N LYS A 234 -22.76 4.73 -18.44
CA LYS A 234 -24.00 5.01 -17.71
C LYS A 234 -24.09 6.45 -17.22
N TYR A 235 -22.98 7.03 -16.77
CA TYR A 235 -22.95 8.38 -16.21
C TYR A 235 -22.49 9.46 -17.19
N ASN A 236 -22.22 9.11 -18.45
CA ASN A 236 -21.80 10.05 -19.49
C ASN A 236 -20.50 10.79 -19.15
N ILE A 237 -19.49 10.02 -18.74
CA ILE A 237 -18.15 10.51 -18.39
C ILE A 237 -17.18 9.91 -19.39
N SER A 238 -16.58 10.75 -20.25
CA SER A 238 -15.53 10.36 -21.22
C SER A 238 -15.79 9.03 -21.93
N LYS A 239 -16.99 8.90 -22.52
CA LYS A 239 -17.52 7.63 -23.06
C LYS A 239 -16.70 7.03 -24.20
N ASP A 240 -15.92 7.86 -24.88
CA ASP A 240 -15.02 7.51 -25.96
C ASP A 240 -13.64 7.04 -25.48
N GLN A 241 -13.40 7.09 -24.17
CA GLN A 241 -12.12 6.75 -23.55
C GLN A 241 -12.18 5.45 -22.74
N GLY A 242 -11.06 4.75 -22.68
CA GLY A 242 -10.89 3.61 -21.78
C GLY A 242 -10.65 4.05 -20.32
N ILE A 243 -10.93 3.17 -19.35
CA ILE A 243 -10.69 3.48 -17.94
C ILE A 243 -9.24 3.90 -17.64
N GLY A 244 -8.25 3.30 -18.33
CA GLY A 244 -6.84 3.68 -18.18
C GLY A 244 -6.55 5.11 -18.64
N GLU A 245 -7.22 5.58 -19.69
CA GLU A 245 -7.10 6.96 -20.20
C GLU A 245 -7.73 7.94 -19.23
N VAL A 246 -8.93 7.64 -18.71
CA VAL A 246 -9.59 8.47 -17.68
C VAL A 246 -8.73 8.59 -16.43
N VAL A 247 -8.14 7.48 -15.97
CA VAL A 247 -7.21 7.49 -14.82
C VAL A 247 -5.96 8.31 -15.13
N GLY A 248 -5.37 8.16 -16.33
CA GLY A 248 -4.12 8.81 -16.71
C GLY A 248 -4.25 10.30 -17.01
N HIS A 249 -5.39 10.74 -17.55
CA HIS A 249 -5.61 12.09 -18.08
C HIS A 249 -5.38 13.19 -17.04
N ASN A 250 -5.95 13.02 -15.84
CA ASN A 250 -5.84 14.01 -14.75
C ASN A 250 -4.79 13.63 -13.69
N LEU A 251 -3.95 12.62 -13.95
CA LEU A 251 -2.99 12.13 -12.97
C LEU A 251 -1.69 12.90 -13.05
N ASP A 252 -1.35 13.64 -11.99
CA ASP A 252 -0.12 14.42 -11.94
C ASP A 252 1.04 13.65 -11.36
N LEU A 253 0.82 12.87 -10.30
CA LEU A 253 1.83 12.06 -9.64
C LEU A 253 1.26 10.74 -9.14
N VAL A 254 2.17 9.78 -9.01
CA VAL A 254 1.94 8.49 -8.36
C VAL A 254 2.85 8.42 -7.14
N LEU A 255 2.27 8.37 -5.95
CA LEU A 255 2.96 8.09 -4.71
C LEU A 255 2.88 6.59 -4.45
N ILE A 256 4.02 5.93 -4.25
CA ILE A 256 4.06 4.50 -3.87
C ILE A 256 4.66 4.40 -2.48
N ASN A 257 4.00 3.70 -1.56
CA ASN A 257 4.48 3.40 -0.22
C ASN A 257 5.65 2.39 -0.25
N MET A 258 6.69 2.74 -0.99
CA MET A 258 7.93 2.01 -1.15
C MET A 258 9.13 2.87 -0.81
N ASP A 259 10.21 2.22 -0.42
CA ASP A 259 11.49 2.84 -0.15
C ASP A 259 12.57 2.23 -1.06
N ALA A 260 13.19 3.05 -1.91
CA ALA A 260 14.15 2.56 -2.90
C ALA A 260 15.38 1.89 -2.25
N GLU A 261 15.73 2.26 -1.02
CA GLU A 261 16.91 1.73 -0.33
C GLU A 261 16.60 0.41 0.37
N ILE A 262 15.33 0.08 0.63
CA ILE A 262 14.87 -1.16 1.27
C ILE A 262 14.24 -2.16 0.28
N GLU A 263 13.57 -1.66 -0.76
CA GLU A 263 12.89 -2.49 -1.74
C GLU A 263 13.84 -3.04 -2.81
N GLN A 264 13.27 -3.77 -3.78
CA GLN A 264 13.95 -4.08 -5.02
C GLN A 264 14.11 -2.79 -5.84
N LEU A 265 15.30 -2.58 -6.39
CA LEU A 265 15.54 -1.46 -7.29
C LEU A 265 14.78 -1.66 -8.59
N VAL A 266 13.99 -0.65 -8.95
CA VAL A 266 13.18 -0.59 -10.16
C VAL A 266 13.36 0.79 -10.79
N PRO A 267 13.42 0.89 -12.13
CA PRO A 267 13.50 2.18 -12.81
C PRO A 267 12.17 2.92 -12.64
N LEU A 268 12.23 4.10 -12.03
CA LEU A 268 11.08 4.97 -11.83
C LEU A 268 11.28 6.28 -12.60
N THR A 269 10.22 6.75 -13.24
CA THR A 269 10.16 8.09 -13.82
C THR A 269 9.96 9.13 -12.72
N ALA A 270 10.19 10.40 -13.06
CA ALA A 270 9.97 11.51 -12.13
C ALA A 270 8.50 11.68 -11.70
N LYS A 271 7.54 11.05 -12.41
CA LYS A 271 6.12 11.01 -12.05
C LYS A 271 5.82 10.09 -10.87
N VAL A 272 6.73 9.16 -10.56
CA VAL A 272 6.57 8.18 -9.47
C VAL A 272 7.45 8.58 -8.29
N ILE A 273 6.82 8.92 -7.17
CA ILE A 273 7.50 9.33 -5.94
C ILE A 273 7.38 8.23 -4.88
N THR A 274 8.53 7.83 -4.34
CA THR A 274 8.62 6.83 -3.28
C THR A 274 8.35 7.46 -1.91
N VAL A 275 7.36 6.94 -1.18
CA VAL A 275 6.91 7.42 0.13
C VAL A 275 6.77 6.28 1.14
N GLY A 276 7.75 5.36 1.17
CA GLY A 276 7.74 4.18 2.05
C GLY A 276 7.74 4.50 3.54
N GLY A 277 6.77 3.92 4.25
CA GLY A 277 6.61 3.96 5.70
C GLY A 277 5.74 5.10 6.23
N LEU A 278 4.69 5.48 5.49
CA LEU A 278 3.74 6.52 5.92
C LEU A 278 3.13 6.28 7.30
N THR A 279 2.91 5.03 7.70
CA THR A 279 2.35 4.69 9.03
C THR A 279 3.41 4.52 10.13
N ALA A 280 4.69 4.52 9.77
CA ALA A 280 5.78 4.34 10.70
C ALA A 280 6.19 5.68 11.32
N GLY A 281 6.43 5.71 12.63
CA GLY A 281 6.83 6.92 13.31
C GLY A 281 7.26 6.69 14.76
N PRO A 282 7.65 7.76 15.47
CA PRO A 282 8.01 7.68 16.89
C PRO A 282 6.89 7.03 17.71
N ALA A 283 7.27 6.08 18.57
CA ALA A 283 6.31 5.42 19.44
C ALA A 283 5.69 6.39 20.44
N GLN A 284 4.36 6.35 20.56
CA GLN A 284 3.62 7.04 21.60
C GLN A 284 3.50 6.15 22.85
N PRO A 285 3.25 6.74 24.04
CA PRO A 285 3.03 5.97 25.25
C PRO A 285 1.85 5.00 25.11
N LEU A 286 2.05 3.75 25.57
CA LEU A 286 0.99 2.74 25.61
C LEU A 286 0.01 3.02 26.76
N SER A 287 -1.18 2.42 26.68
CA SER A 287 -2.12 2.43 27.81
C SER A 287 -1.52 1.72 29.02
N LYS A 288 -1.94 2.09 30.24
CA LYS A 288 -1.41 1.50 31.48
C LYS A 288 -1.46 -0.03 31.49
N ASP A 289 -2.54 -0.62 30.98
CA ASP A 289 -2.73 -2.07 30.95
C ASP A 289 -1.83 -2.78 29.93
N LEU A 290 -1.51 -2.10 28.82
CA LEU A 290 -0.55 -2.59 27.84
C LEU A 290 0.86 -2.45 28.38
N GLU A 291 1.20 -1.28 28.90
CA GLU A 291 2.51 -1.00 29.49
C GLU A 291 2.83 -2.00 30.61
N SER A 292 1.88 -2.26 31.51
CA SER A 292 2.04 -3.26 32.57
C SER A 292 2.31 -4.66 32.02
N PHE A 293 1.67 -5.06 30.91
CA PHE A 293 1.96 -6.34 30.27
C PHE A 293 3.35 -6.36 29.63
N MET A 294 3.72 -5.30 28.90
CA MET A 294 5.01 -5.19 28.23
C MET A 294 6.19 -5.19 29.21
N GLN A 295 6.00 -4.56 30.37
CA GLN A 295 6.99 -4.48 31.45
C GLN A 295 6.95 -5.68 32.40
N SER A 296 5.87 -6.46 32.41
CA SER A 296 5.68 -7.52 33.41
C SER A 296 6.87 -8.50 33.43
N PRO A 297 7.36 -8.88 34.63
CA PRO A 297 8.54 -9.75 34.77
C PRO A 297 8.39 -11.04 33.95
N GLY A 298 9.40 -11.36 33.15
CA GLY A 298 9.41 -12.44 32.17
C GLY A 298 10.56 -12.24 31.20
N GLU A 299 11.48 -13.19 31.13
CA GLU A 299 12.92 -12.91 31.10
C GLU A 299 13.50 -12.48 29.74
N LEU A 300 12.81 -12.70 28.61
CA LEU A 300 13.46 -12.65 27.30
C LEU A 300 12.88 -11.65 26.28
N GLY A 301 11.75 -10.99 26.60
CA GLY A 301 11.12 -9.96 25.76
C GLY A 301 9.74 -10.35 25.20
N ILE A 302 9.23 -9.52 24.30
CA ILE A 302 7.90 -9.60 23.70
C ILE A 302 8.00 -9.97 22.22
N VAL A 303 7.20 -10.95 21.82
CA VAL A 303 6.83 -11.22 20.43
C VAL A 303 5.52 -10.51 20.15
N LEU A 304 5.51 -9.59 19.20
CA LEU A 304 4.27 -9.01 18.69
C LEU A 304 3.74 -9.91 17.57
N PHE A 305 2.49 -10.31 17.65
CA PHE A 305 1.82 -11.14 16.64
C PHE A 305 0.59 -10.47 16.07
N SER A 306 0.56 -10.23 14.75
CA SER A 306 -0.56 -9.57 14.06
C SER A 306 -0.70 -10.03 12.62
N LEU A 307 -1.88 -10.53 12.24
CA LEU A 307 -2.19 -10.86 10.85
C LEU A 307 -2.87 -9.69 10.10
N GLY A 308 -2.82 -8.48 10.66
CA GLY A 308 -3.28 -7.25 10.01
C GLY A 308 -4.75 -6.91 10.29
N SER A 309 -5.28 -5.97 9.49
CA SER A 309 -6.64 -5.43 9.63
C SER A 309 -7.72 -6.25 8.93
N TYR A 310 -7.32 -7.08 7.95
CA TYR A 310 -8.26 -7.79 7.08
C TYR A 310 -8.29 -9.31 7.30
N VAL A 311 -7.26 -9.89 7.94
CA VAL A 311 -7.22 -11.32 8.26
C VAL A 311 -7.74 -11.52 9.68
N ASP A 312 -9.06 -11.62 9.83
CA ASP A 312 -9.68 -11.98 11.12
C ASP A 312 -10.35 -13.36 11.11
N VAL A 313 -10.52 -13.95 9.93
CA VAL A 313 -11.08 -15.30 9.77
C VAL A 313 -9.93 -16.29 9.56
N LEU A 314 -9.63 -17.05 10.62
CA LEU A 314 -8.61 -18.10 10.61
C LEU A 314 -9.25 -19.48 10.71
N PRO A 315 -8.73 -20.50 10.00
CA PRO A 315 -9.12 -21.88 10.23
C PRO A 315 -8.84 -22.29 11.68
N GLN A 316 -9.75 -23.06 12.29
CA GLN A 316 -9.64 -23.48 13.69
C GLN A 316 -8.32 -24.23 13.98
N TRP A 317 -7.92 -25.14 13.09
CA TRP A 317 -6.65 -25.87 13.21
C TRP A 317 -5.44 -24.94 13.31
N LEU A 318 -5.46 -23.80 12.59
CA LEU A 318 -4.33 -22.86 12.57
C LEU A 318 -4.27 -22.04 13.87
N ILE A 319 -5.44 -21.70 14.44
CA ILE A 319 -5.53 -21.05 15.77
C ILE A 319 -4.90 -21.97 16.83
N GLU A 320 -5.19 -23.27 16.76
CA GLU A 320 -4.63 -24.27 17.68
C GLU A 320 -3.11 -24.41 17.52
N GLU A 321 -2.60 -24.42 16.30
CA GLU A 321 -1.14 -24.44 16.04
C GLU A 321 -0.46 -23.16 16.55
N PHE A 322 -1.08 -21.98 16.44
CA PHE A 322 -0.55 -20.75 17.03
C PHE A 322 -0.50 -20.79 18.55
N ILE A 323 -1.61 -21.19 19.19
CA ILE A 323 -1.69 -21.31 20.65
C ILE A 323 -0.62 -22.30 21.16
N LYS A 324 -0.49 -23.46 20.50
CA LYS A 324 0.51 -24.47 20.82
C LYS A 324 1.92 -23.91 20.63
N ALA A 325 2.23 -23.26 19.51
CA ALA A 325 3.55 -22.65 19.28
C ALA A 325 3.91 -21.62 20.37
N PHE A 326 2.96 -20.75 20.71
CA PHE A 326 3.18 -19.71 21.72
C PHE A 326 3.38 -20.29 23.12
N SER A 327 2.75 -21.42 23.45
CA SER A 327 2.99 -22.11 24.72
C SER A 327 4.40 -22.72 24.84
N LEU A 328 5.05 -22.98 23.69
CA LEU A 328 6.36 -23.64 23.62
C LEU A 328 7.55 -22.66 23.61
N ILE A 329 7.30 -21.35 23.53
CA ILE A 329 8.35 -20.33 23.52
C ILE A 329 8.48 -19.64 24.88
N PRO A 330 9.69 -19.26 25.30
CA PRO A 330 9.91 -18.58 26.58
C PRO A 330 9.62 -17.07 26.53
N TYR A 331 9.04 -16.57 25.43
CA TYR A 331 8.70 -15.16 25.24
C TYR A 331 7.24 -14.90 25.57
N LYS A 332 6.93 -13.68 25.99
CA LYS A 332 5.55 -13.21 26.05
C LYS A 332 5.06 -12.85 24.65
N VAL A 333 3.79 -13.11 24.38
CA VAL A 333 3.18 -12.83 23.07
C VAL A 333 2.05 -11.83 23.25
N LEU A 334 2.15 -10.70 22.54
CA LEU A 334 1.04 -9.77 22.39
C LEU A 334 0.37 -10.05 21.03
N TRP A 335 -0.86 -10.53 21.05
CA TRP A 335 -1.56 -11.03 19.86
C TRP A 335 -2.75 -10.14 19.49
N LYS A 336 -2.74 -9.55 18.29
CA LYS A 336 -3.96 -8.95 17.70
C LYS A 336 -4.87 -10.05 17.17
N PHE A 337 -6.03 -10.25 17.81
CA PHE A 337 -7.06 -11.18 17.35
C PHE A 337 -8.45 -10.79 17.87
N ASN A 338 -9.40 -10.60 16.94
CA ASN A 338 -10.75 -10.18 17.29
C ASN A 338 -11.53 -11.31 17.99
N ASN A 339 -11.50 -12.53 17.43
CA ASN A 339 -12.33 -13.66 17.85
C ASN A 339 -11.76 -14.43 19.07
N ARG A 340 -11.27 -13.70 20.08
CA ARG A 340 -10.51 -14.26 21.21
C ARG A 340 -11.36 -14.79 22.37
N GLU A 341 -12.65 -14.45 22.42
CA GLU A 341 -13.52 -14.62 23.61
C GLU A 341 -13.63 -16.07 24.10
N ASN A 342 -13.54 -17.04 23.19
CA ASN A 342 -13.67 -18.47 23.51
C ASN A 342 -12.32 -19.21 23.53
N LEU A 343 -11.20 -18.50 23.47
CA LEU A 343 -9.87 -19.11 23.44
C LEU A 343 -9.32 -19.34 24.85
N VAL A 344 -8.80 -20.54 25.09
CA VAL A 344 -7.94 -20.81 26.26
C VAL A 344 -6.51 -20.46 25.88
N LEU A 345 -6.03 -19.33 26.37
CA LEU A 345 -4.69 -18.82 26.04
C LEU A 345 -3.64 -19.25 27.08
N PRO A 346 -2.41 -19.58 26.64
CA PRO A 346 -1.30 -19.80 27.55
C PRO A 346 -1.00 -18.56 28.39
N SER A 347 -0.45 -18.73 29.60
CA SER A 347 -0.21 -17.63 30.55
C SER A 347 0.76 -16.56 30.04
N ASN A 348 1.59 -16.87 29.03
CA ASN A 348 2.50 -15.93 28.38
C ASN A 348 1.86 -15.15 27.21
N VAL A 349 0.58 -15.38 26.89
CA VAL A 349 -0.11 -14.76 25.74
C VAL A 349 -1.17 -13.78 26.22
N LYS A 350 -1.18 -12.57 25.66
CA LYS A 350 -2.26 -11.58 25.82
C LYS A 350 -2.83 -11.26 24.45
N ALA A 351 -4.10 -11.57 24.22
CA ALA A 351 -4.81 -11.25 22.99
C ALA A 351 -5.69 -10.00 23.14
N LEU A 352 -5.71 -9.15 22.12
CA LEU A 352 -6.50 -7.92 22.04
C LEU A 352 -7.13 -7.76 20.65
N GLU A 353 -8.30 -7.15 20.57
CA GLU A 353 -8.91 -6.75 19.28
C GLU A 353 -8.04 -5.76 18.52
N TRP A 354 -7.45 -4.81 19.24
CA TRP A 354 -6.62 -3.77 18.64
C TRP A 354 -5.34 -3.57 19.45
N ILE A 355 -4.24 -3.40 18.71
CA ILE A 355 -2.94 -3.05 19.26
C ILE A 355 -2.48 -1.78 18.55
N PRO A 356 -2.01 -0.75 19.26
CA PRO A 356 -1.27 0.36 18.65
C PRO A 356 0.08 -0.17 18.14
N GLN A 357 0.06 -0.78 16.94
CA GLN A 357 1.14 -1.64 16.43
C GLN A 357 2.49 -0.92 16.33
N ASN A 358 2.52 0.29 15.77
CA ASN A 358 3.72 1.12 15.71
C ASN A 358 4.33 1.34 17.11
N ASP A 359 3.49 1.67 18.09
CA ASP A 359 3.94 1.99 19.45
C ASP A 359 4.42 0.74 20.19
N ALA A 360 3.71 -0.38 20.02
CA ALA A 360 4.12 -1.67 20.56
C ALA A 360 5.45 -2.15 19.95
N LEU A 361 5.67 -1.91 18.65
CA LEU A 361 6.95 -2.21 17.98
C LEU A 361 8.09 -1.33 18.52
N GLY A 362 7.83 -0.05 18.80
CA GLY A 362 8.83 0.87 19.34
C GLY A 362 9.10 0.70 20.84
N HIS A 363 8.33 -0.14 21.53
CA HIS A 363 8.57 -0.44 22.94
C HIS A 363 9.85 -1.29 23.10
N SER A 364 10.72 -0.91 24.05
CA SER A 364 12.06 -1.51 24.25
C SER A 364 12.06 -3.02 24.51
N ARG A 365 10.93 -3.56 24.99
CA ARG A 365 10.73 -4.99 25.28
C ARG A 365 10.37 -5.82 24.05
N THR A 366 9.93 -5.20 22.95
CA THR A 366 9.60 -5.92 21.71
C THR A 366 10.88 -6.35 20.99
N LYS A 367 10.97 -7.63 20.66
CA LYS A 367 12.17 -8.24 20.07
C LYS A 367 11.92 -8.89 18.72
N LEU A 368 10.67 -9.26 18.44
CA LEU A 368 10.30 -9.93 17.20
C LEU A 368 8.89 -9.51 16.80
N PHE A 369 8.70 -9.35 15.50
CA PHE A 369 7.38 -9.20 14.90
C PHE A 369 7.04 -10.42 14.05
N VAL A 370 6.02 -11.17 14.47
CA VAL A 370 5.46 -12.28 13.70
C VAL A 370 4.18 -11.74 13.03
N PHE A 371 4.13 -11.72 11.70
CA PHE A 371 3.04 -11.04 11.04
C PHE A 371 2.73 -11.55 9.64
N HIS A 372 1.57 -11.19 9.12
CA HIS A 372 1.11 -11.60 7.79
C HIS A 372 1.96 -11.07 6.63
N GLY A 373 2.82 -10.06 6.83
CA GLY A 373 3.59 -9.46 5.73
C GLY A 373 2.95 -8.22 5.09
N GLY A 374 1.98 -7.55 5.72
CA GLY A 374 1.45 -6.29 5.18
C GLY A 374 2.51 -5.18 5.11
N ASN A 375 2.52 -4.38 4.04
CA ASN A 375 3.57 -3.39 3.78
C ASN A 375 3.74 -2.33 4.89
N ASN A 376 2.64 -1.88 5.52
CA ASN A 376 2.71 -0.94 6.65
C ASN A 376 3.43 -1.54 7.87
N GLY A 377 3.05 -2.76 8.28
CA GLY A 377 3.71 -3.46 9.38
C GLY A 377 5.18 -3.75 9.11
N PHE A 378 5.55 -3.97 7.84
CA PHE A 378 6.95 -4.10 7.44
C PHE A 378 7.73 -2.81 7.72
N TYR A 379 7.23 -1.65 7.28
CA TYR A 379 7.92 -0.38 7.51
C TYR A 379 7.93 0.03 8.98
N GLU A 380 6.87 -0.25 9.75
CA GLU A 380 6.86 -0.03 11.19
C GLU A 380 7.94 -0.87 11.89
N ALA A 381 8.08 -2.16 11.52
CA ALA A 381 9.12 -3.02 12.07
C ALA A 381 10.53 -2.56 11.68
N VAL A 382 10.73 -2.12 10.43
CA VAL A 382 11.99 -1.54 9.97
C VAL A 382 12.32 -0.25 10.74
N TYR A 383 11.35 0.65 10.90
CA TYR A 383 11.54 1.91 11.62
C TYR A 383 12.02 1.68 13.06
N HIS A 384 11.45 0.69 13.75
CA HIS A 384 11.83 0.35 15.12
C HIS A 384 13.00 -0.65 15.21
N GLY A 385 13.48 -1.19 14.09
CA GLY A 385 14.57 -2.16 14.04
C GLY A 385 14.23 -3.53 14.65
N VAL A 386 12.99 -3.99 14.48
CA VAL A 386 12.48 -5.25 15.04
C VAL A 386 12.50 -6.35 13.97
N PRO A 387 13.34 -7.39 14.10
CA PRO A 387 13.37 -8.55 13.19
C PRO A 387 12.00 -9.21 13.03
N MET A 388 11.82 -9.99 11.95
CA MET A 388 10.50 -10.50 11.59
C MET A 388 10.42 -11.97 11.21
N VAL A 389 9.25 -12.57 11.47
CA VAL A 389 8.78 -13.83 10.86
C VAL A 389 7.53 -13.49 10.05
N VAL A 390 7.55 -13.77 8.75
CA VAL A 390 6.48 -13.42 7.83
C VAL A 390 5.63 -14.64 7.50
N LEU A 391 4.31 -14.49 7.60
CA LEU A 391 3.30 -15.53 7.33
C LEU A 391 2.33 -15.06 6.24
N PRO A 392 2.72 -15.03 4.95
CA PRO A 392 1.89 -14.49 3.88
C PRO A 392 0.53 -15.20 3.76
N VAL A 393 -0.53 -14.41 3.71
CA VAL A 393 -1.93 -14.86 3.53
C VAL A 393 -2.50 -14.38 2.21
N MET A 394 -2.31 -13.12 1.82
CA MET A 394 -2.95 -12.53 0.63
C MET A 394 -2.27 -11.25 0.13
N GLY A 395 -2.71 -10.73 -1.02
CA GLY A 395 -2.26 -9.43 -1.52
C GLY A 395 -0.75 -9.34 -1.77
N ASP A 396 -0.13 -8.27 -1.29
CA ASP A 396 1.30 -7.94 -1.45
C ASP A 396 2.23 -8.69 -0.48
N GLN A 397 1.67 -9.50 0.43
CA GLN A 397 2.40 -10.08 1.56
C GLN A 397 3.55 -11.01 1.17
N ALA A 398 3.42 -11.74 0.05
CA ALA A 398 4.49 -12.60 -0.46
C ALA A 398 5.73 -11.80 -0.91
N GLN A 399 5.52 -10.56 -1.38
CA GLN A 399 6.62 -9.67 -1.77
C GLN A 399 7.38 -9.17 -0.54
N VAL A 400 6.65 -8.82 0.52
CA VAL A 400 7.24 -8.42 1.81
C VAL A 400 8.02 -9.57 2.44
N ALA A 401 7.48 -10.79 2.44
CA ALA A 401 8.21 -11.98 2.87
C ALA A 401 9.54 -12.15 2.13
N THR A 402 9.53 -11.96 0.82
CA THR A 402 10.75 -12.05 0.03
C THR A 402 11.72 -10.91 0.35
N ARG A 403 11.23 -9.68 0.49
CA ARG A 403 12.03 -8.51 0.86
C ARG A 403 12.72 -8.73 2.21
N ALA A 404 12.00 -9.23 3.21
CA ALA A 404 12.53 -9.56 4.52
C ALA A 404 13.65 -10.61 4.45
N LYS A 405 13.45 -11.67 3.65
CA LYS A 405 14.44 -12.73 3.42
C LYS A 405 15.68 -12.21 2.69
N ASN A 406 15.50 -11.48 1.59
CA ASN A 406 16.60 -10.98 0.75
C ASN A 406 17.46 -9.93 1.47
N ARG A 407 16.86 -9.14 2.37
CA ARG A 407 17.59 -8.22 3.25
C ARG A 407 18.19 -8.90 4.47
N GLY A 408 17.89 -10.19 4.69
CA GLY A 408 18.36 -10.96 5.84
C GLY A 408 17.87 -10.38 7.16
N ILE A 409 16.67 -9.79 7.19
CA ILE A 409 16.06 -9.16 8.39
C ILE A 409 14.91 -10.01 8.98
N GLY A 410 14.65 -11.17 8.38
CA GLY A 410 13.63 -12.09 8.83
C GLY A 410 13.58 -13.38 8.02
N VAL A 411 12.63 -14.23 8.37
CA VAL A 411 12.31 -15.48 7.66
C VAL A 411 10.84 -15.51 7.26
N SER A 412 10.46 -16.39 6.35
CA SER A 412 9.07 -16.58 5.93
C SER A 412 8.70 -18.04 6.04
N LEU A 413 7.46 -18.32 6.48
CA LEU A 413 6.87 -19.66 6.51
C LEU A 413 5.60 -19.70 5.66
N ASP A 414 5.27 -20.87 5.10
CA ASP A 414 3.97 -21.09 4.45
C ASP A 414 2.93 -21.34 5.53
N ILE A 415 2.08 -20.34 5.78
CA ILE A 415 1.04 -20.39 6.81
C ILE A 415 0.03 -21.53 6.58
N ARG A 416 -0.12 -22.03 5.34
CA ARG A 416 -1.10 -23.08 4.99
C ARG A 416 -0.67 -24.47 5.43
N LEU A 417 0.63 -24.67 5.65
CA LEU A 417 1.23 -25.94 6.04
C LEU A 417 1.86 -25.88 7.43
N LEU A 418 1.60 -24.79 8.15
CA LEU A 418 2.30 -24.44 9.39
C LEU A 418 1.95 -25.42 10.52
N LYS A 419 2.98 -25.95 11.17
CA LYS A 419 2.86 -26.62 12.47
C LYS A 419 3.43 -25.74 13.57
N ALA A 420 3.01 -26.00 14.80
CA ALA A 420 3.45 -25.27 15.98
C ALA A 420 4.97 -25.30 16.14
N GLU A 421 5.59 -26.44 15.85
CA GLU A 421 7.03 -26.62 15.92
C GLU A 421 7.76 -25.75 14.89
N ASP A 422 7.22 -25.61 13.66
CA ASP A 422 7.81 -24.76 12.62
C ASP A 422 7.83 -23.29 13.05
N LEU A 423 6.72 -22.80 13.62
CA LEU A 423 6.62 -21.42 14.09
C LEU A 423 7.53 -21.20 15.31
N ARG A 424 7.54 -22.13 16.26
CA ARG A 424 8.42 -22.09 17.44
C ARG A 424 9.88 -22.03 17.00
N ASP A 425 10.31 -22.90 16.09
CA ASP A 425 11.69 -22.97 15.62
C ASP A 425 12.08 -21.70 14.86
N ALA A 426 11.20 -21.16 14.03
CA ALA A 426 11.44 -19.89 13.33
C ALA A 426 11.60 -18.71 14.30
N ILE A 427 10.73 -18.60 15.31
CA ILE A 427 10.83 -17.58 16.36
C ILE A 427 12.17 -17.70 17.08
N MET A 428 12.52 -18.90 17.55
CA MET A 428 13.77 -19.15 18.27
C MET A 428 15.00 -18.85 17.41
N ASN A 429 14.99 -19.25 16.13
CA ASN A 429 16.06 -18.98 15.19
C ASN A 429 16.27 -17.48 14.97
N VAL A 430 15.23 -16.73 14.62
CA VAL A 430 15.33 -15.28 14.39
C VAL A 430 15.80 -14.56 15.66
N MET A 431 15.29 -14.98 16.82
CA MET A 431 15.69 -14.43 18.11
C MET A 431 17.14 -14.73 18.49
N ALA A 432 17.71 -15.85 18.06
CA ALA A 432 19.11 -16.20 18.32
C ALA A 432 20.09 -15.60 17.29
N ASN A 433 19.64 -15.38 16.06
CA ASN A 433 20.50 -15.05 14.92
C ASN A 433 21.08 -13.61 14.99
N LYS A 434 22.39 -13.50 15.24
CA LYS A 434 23.12 -12.22 15.30
C LYS A 434 23.10 -11.47 13.97
N THR A 435 23.33 -12.18 12.86
CA THR A 435 23.35 -11.60 11.51
C THR A 435 22.01 -10.95 11.16
N ILE A 436 20.89 -11.58 11.51
CA ILE A 436 19.57 -10.97 11.29
C ILE A 436 19.42 -9.66 12.06
N ARG A 437 19.84 -9.62 13.34
CA ARG A 437 19.78 -8.39 14.14
C ARG A 437 20.70 -7.29 13.61
N GLU A 438 21.90 -7.63 13.17
CA GLU A 438 22.85 -6.68 12.58
C GLU A 438 22.33 -6.11 11.26
N ASN A 439 21.79 -6.97 10.38
CA ASN A 439 21.13 -6.54 9.16
C ASN A 439 19.95 -5.63 9.45
N MET A 440 19.12 -5.97 10.44
CA MET A 440 17.96 -5.15 10.79
C MET A 440 18.38 -3.79 11.32
N ARG A 441 19.40 -3.72 12.17
CA ARG A 441 19.97 -2.45 12.62
C ARG A 441 20.47 -1.61 11.44
N ARG A 442 21.22 -2.21 10.52
CA ARG A 442 21.71 -1.51 9.32
C ARG A 442 20.57 -0.98 8.45
N VAL A 443 19.55 -1.80 8.20
CA VAL A 443 18.38 -1.40 7.39
C VAL A 443 17.59 -0.28 8.08
N ARG A 444 17.40 -0.36 9.39
CA ARG A 444 16.81 0.73 10.19
C ARG A 444 17.62 2.01 10.05
N ASP A 445 18.93 1.95 10.25
CA ASP A 445 19.79 3.14 10.23
C ASP A 445 19.76 3.82 8.85
N ILE A 446 19.75 3.03 7.76
CA ILE A 446 19.51 3.52 6.39
C ILE A 446 18.13 4.18 6.29
N PHE A 447 17.07 3.52 6.77
CA PHE A 447 15.71 4.03 6.68
C PHE A 447 15.50 5.38 7.37
N HIS A 448 16.21 5.63 8.48
CA HIS A 448 16.19 6.90 9.21
C HIS A 448 17.11 7.96 8.58
N HIS A 449 18.14 7.55 7.84
CA HIS A 449 19.11 8.47 7.23
C HIS A 449 18.58 9.09 5.93
N LYS A 450 17.52 9.89 6.05
CA LYS A 450 16.85 10.55 4.91
C LYS A 450 16.81 12.06 5.08
N PRO A 451 16.79 12.81 3.96
CA PRO A 451 16.76 14.27 4.01
C PRO A 451 15.42 14.85 4.50
N MET A 452 14.34 14.07 4.45
CA MET A 452 12.99 14.50 4.83
C MET A 452 12.21 13.36 5.49
N ASN A 453 11.34 13.70 6.43
CA ASN A 453 10.33 12.75 6.92
C ASN A 453 9.42 12.34 5.76
N VAL A 454 8.99 11.06 5.73
CA VAL A 454 8.19 10.52 4.63
C VAL A 454 6.82 11.21 4.48
N THR A 455 6.15 11.55 5.58
CA THR A 455 4.86 12.25 5.56
C THR A 455 5.01 13.66 5.01
N GLU A 456 6.09 14.36 5.39
CA GLU A 456 6.45 15.68 4.86
C GLU A 456 6.83 15.62 3.39
N LYS A 457 7.57 14.58 2.97
CA LYS A 457 7.91 14.34 1.56
C LYS A 457 6.64 14.15 0.72
N ALA A 458 5.72 13.31 1.16
CA ALA A 458 4.46 13.07 0.46
C ALA A 458 3.64 14.37 0.33
N ALA A 459 3.46 15.09 1.44
CA ALA A 459 2.73 16.34 1.47
C ALA A 459 3.38 17.44 0.61
N TYR A 460 4.72 17.53 0.62
CA TYR A 460 5.48 18.43 -0.23
C TYR A 460 5.21 18.18 -1.71
N TRP A 461 5.29 16.91 -2.16
CA TRP A 461 5.09 16.58 -3.57
C TRP A 461 3.66 16.81 -4.04
N ILE A 462 2.68 16.55 -3.18
CA ILE A 462 1.28 16.89 -3.45
C ILE A 462 1.13 18.40 -3.60
N GLU A 463 1.57 19.20 -2.62
CA GLU A 463 1.52 20.67 -2.68
C GLU A 463 2.24 21.21 -3.93
N HIS A 464 3.41 20.64 -4.25
CA HIS A 464 4.21 21.04 -5.40
C HIS A 464 3.40 20.92 -6.69
N VAL A 465 2.79 19.77 -6.95
CA VAL A 465 1.98 19.63 -8.17
C VAL A 465 0.67 20.38 -8.09
N THR A 466 0.05 20.54 -6.91
CA THR A 466 -1.12 21.43 -6.77
C THR A 466 -0.78 22.81 -7.32
N LYS A 467 0.39 23.34 -6.94
CA LYS A 467 0.85 24.67 -7.32
C LYS A 467 1.33 24.79 -8.76
N PHE A 468 2.05 23.80 -9.28
CA PHE A 468 2.82 23.95 -10.53
C PHE A 468 2.37 23.06 -11.69
N GLY A 469 1.46 22.11 -11.47
CA GLY A 469 1.11 21.14 -12.52
C GLY A 469 1.96 19.86 -12.46
N GLY A 470 1.42 18.74 -12.95
CA GLY A 470 2.15 17.50 -13.16
C GLY A 470 2.84 17.37 -14.52
N ALA A 471 2.55 18.27 -15.47
CA ALA A 471 3.03 18.17 -16.86
C ALA A 471 4.57 18.02 -17.00
N PRO A 472 5.42 18.75 -16.25
CA PRO A 472 6.87 18.58 -16.31
C PRO A 472 7.38 17.18 -15.91
N TYR A 473 6.55 16.40 -15.20
CA TYR A 473 6.88 15.05 -14.76
C TYR A 473 6.40 13.98 -15.74
N SER A 474 5.69 14.35 -16.81
CA SER A 474 5.14 13.42 -17.78
C SER A 474 6.23 12.80 -18.66
N PRO A 475 6.52 11.50 -18.57
CA PRO A 475 7.53 10.85 -19.39
C PRO A 475 7.08 10.64 -20.85
N ASN A 476 8.04 10.65 -21.78
CA ASN A 476 7.82 10.41 -23.21
C ASN A 476 7.22 9.03 -23.53
N VAL A 477 7.29 8.06 -22.60
CA VAL A 477 6.71 6.72 -22.76
C VAL A 477 5.20 6.76 -23.05
N PHE A 478 4.50 7.82 -22.64
CA PHE A 478 3.07 8.00 -22.93
C PHE A 478 2.79 8.36 -24.40
N HIS A 479 3.82 8.74 -25.17
CA HIS A 479 3.70 9.01 -26.60
C HIS A 479 4.03 7.79 -27.47
N LEU A 480 4.29 6.63 -26.85
CA LEU A 480 4.69 5.41 -27.52
C LEU A 480 3.59 4.35 -27.41
N ASN A 481 3.41 3.56 -28.47
CA ASN A 481 2.62 2.33 -28.41
C ASN A 481 3.46 1.15 -27.85
N GLU A 482 2.84 0.02 -27.56
CA GLU A 482 3.52 -1.14 -26.95
C GLU A 482 4.64 -1.73 -27.83
N PHE A 483 4.52 -1.66 -29.17
CA PHE A 483 5.58 -2.13 -30.08
C PHE A 483 6.82 -1.24 -30.00
N GLN A 484 6.62 0.08 -29.97
CA GLN A 484 7.69 1.07 -29.82
C GLN A 484 8.36 0.96 -28.45
N LYS A 485 7.59 0.77 -27.38
CA LYS A 485 8.13 0.56 -26.02
C LYS A 485 9.02 -0.69 -25.94
N ALA A 486 8.68 -1.72 -26.71
CA ALA A 486 9.44 -2.97 -26.79
C ALA A 486 10.55 -2.96 -27.85
N LEU A 487 10.75 -1.84 -28.57
CA LEU A 487 11.68 -1.70 -29.71
C LEU A 487 11.47 -2.75 -30.82
N LEU A 488 10.27 -3.32 -30.92
CA LEU A 488 10.00 -4.39 -31.89
C LEU A 488 10.00 -3.86 -33.33
N ASP A 489 9.51 -2.64 -33.53
CA ASP A 489 9.55 -1.95 -34.82
C ASP A 489 10.98 -1.72 -35.33
N GLN A 490 11.90 -1.33 -34.45
CA GLN A 490 13.31 -1.11 -34.79
C GLN A 490 14.07 -2.43 -34.95
N ASN A 491 13.90 -3.38 -34.04
CA ASN A 491 14.61 -4.66 -34.07
C ASN A 491 14.24 -5.49 -35.30
N VAL A 492 12.95 -5.50 -35.69
CA VAL A 492 12.51 -6.16 -36.92
C VAL A 492 13.15 -5.50 -38.14
N SER A 493 13.16 -4.17 -38.20
CA SER A 493 13.79 -3.43 -39.30
C SER A 493 15.30 -3.72 -39.40
N HIS A 494 15.99 -3.83 -38.27
CA HIS A 494 17.42 -4.17 -38.24
C HIS A 494 17.70 -5.60 -38.70
N PHE A 495 16.93 -6.58 -38.22
CA PHE A 495 17.07 -7.98 -38.62
C PHE A 495 16.82 -8.17 -40.13
N VAL A 496 15.81 -7.49 -40.69
CA VAL A 496 15.56 -7.52 -42.14
C VAL A 496 16.73 -6.94 -42.92
N LEU A 497 17.33 -5.84 -42.45
CA LEU A 497 18.51 -5.24 -43.09
C LEU A 497 19.71 -6.19 -43.06
N GLU A 498 19.98 -6.86 -41.94
CA GLU A 498 21.06 -7.85 -41.84
C GLU A 498 20.82 -9.04 -42.79
N ALA A 499 19.59 -9.53 -42.89
CA ALA A 499 19.22 -10.59 -43.82
C ALA A 499 19.44 -10.18 -45.29
N LEU A 500 19.06 -8.95 -45.66
CA LEU A 500 19.27 -8.41 -47.01
C LEU A 500 20.76 -8.22 -47.33
N ILE A 501 21.57 -7.77 -46.36
CA ILE A 501 23.03 -7.65 -46.52
C ILE A 501 23.64 -9.04 -46.71
N PHE A 502 23.22 -10.02 -45.93
CA PHE A 502 23.68 -11.40 -46.03
C PHE A 502 23.33 -12.02 -47.40
N GLU A 503 22.10 -11.85 -47.88
CA GLU A 503 21.70 -12.28 -49.23
C GLU A 503 22.50 -11.57 -50.32
N TYR A 504 22.70 -10.25 -50.21
CA TYR A 504 23.50 -9.47 -51.18
C TYR A 504 24.96 -9.93 -51.24
N GLN A 505 25.56 -10.26 -50.09
CA GLN A 505 26.92 -10.80 -50.02
C GLN A 505 27.00 -12.18 -50.66
N ASN A 506 26.01 -13.05 -50.42
CA ASN A 506 25.98 -14.39 -51.00
C ASN A 506 25.65 -14.40 -52.49
N ALA A 507 24.91 -13.42 -53.01
CA ALA A 507 24.62 -13.29 -54.44
C ALA A 507 25.84 -12.82 -55.27
N LYS A 508 26.94 -12.40 -54.61
CA LYS A 508 28.20 -11.97 -55.26
C LYS A 508 29.28 -13.05 -55.33
N PHE A 509 29.01 -14.23 -54.78
CA PHE A 509 29.81 -15.45 -54.96
C PHE A 509 29.01 -16.46 -55.78
#